data_AF-A0AAD7FXA7-F1
#
_entry.id   AF-A0AAD7FXA7-F1
#
_cell.length_a   1.000
_cell.length_b   1.000
_cell.length_c   1.000
_cell.angle_alpha   90.00
_cell.angle_beta   90.00
_cell.angle_gamma   90.00
#
_symmetry.space_group_name_H-M   'P 1'
#
loop_
_entity.id
_entity.type
_entity.pdbx_description
1 polymer ?
#
loop_
_entity_poly.entity_id
_entity_poly.type
_entity_poly.pdbx_seq_one_letter_code
_entity_poly.pdbx_strand_id
1 'polypeptide(L)'
;AELKRYDDEILRLQAALLRAESERAAVQDYSRLCDAVISPVRRLPSEILVEIFGHFTTALHWPWLNFLRSVIIEEEMRRVANVDLLRVAQVCPRWHELVMGTPSLWSCIELDLCKWTAPDSSLLLLLKTVLDRGGNSPLDLGIIWGEGDATSRVLELLASYSRRWRHV
;
A
#
# COMPACT_ATOMS: atom_id res chain seq x y z
N ALA A 1 0.74 60.57 -19.78
CA ALA A 1 1.69 60.64 -18.63
C ALA A 1 1.15 59.83 -17.46
N GLU A 2 -0.07 60.12 -16.97
CA GLU A 2 -0.71 59.41 -15.84
C GLU A 2 -0.97 57.91 -16.10
N LEU A 3 -1.52 57.53 -17.26
CA LEU A 3 -1.79 56.12 -17.60
C LEU A 3 -0.54 55.23 -17.52
N LYS A 4 0.56 55.67 -18.14
CA LYS A 4 1.84 54.96 -18.10
C LYS A 4 2.36 54.75 -16.68
N ARG A 5 2.17 55.74 -15.79
CA ARG A 5 2.53 55.62 -14.37
C ARG A 5 1.73 54.51 -13.67
N TYR A 6 0.43 54.41 -13.95
CA TYR A 6 -0.38 53.34 -13.39
C TYR A 6 -0.01 51.97 -13.95
N ASP A 7 0.29 51.87 -15.25
CA ASP A 7 0.77 50.62 -15.85
C ASP A 7 2.09 50.16 -15.22
N ASP A 8 3.05 51.08 -15.03
CA ASP A 8 4.33 50.79 -14.38
C ASP A 8 4.12 50.34 -12.91
N GLU A 9 3.17 50.94 -12.20
CA GLU A 9 2.83 50.54 -10.82
C GLU A 9 2.12 49.19 -10.75
N ILE A 10 1.21 48.90 -11.68
CA ILE A 10 0.57 47.57 -11.81
C ILE A 10 1.65 46.50 -12.03
N LEU A 11 2.59 46.74 -12.94
CA LEU A 11 3.70 45.82 -13.20
C LEU A 11 4.57 45.62 -11.96
N ARG A 12 4.87 46.70 -11.23
CA ARG A 12 5.63 46.64 -9.97
C ARG A 12 4.91 45.81 -8.92
N LEU A 13 3.62 46.03 -8.72
CA LEU A 13 2.80 45.31 -7.74
C LEU A 13 2.63 43.84 -8.11
N GLN A 14 2.43 43.52 -9.38
CA GLN A 14 2.40 42.14 -9.87
C GLN A 14 3.73 41.42 -9.61
N ALA A 15 4.87 42.09 -9.87
CA ALA A 15 6.19 41.53 -9.57
C ALA A 15 6.44 41.37 -8.05
N ALA A 16 5.88 42.25 -7.22
CA ALA A 16 5.94 42.12 -5.76
C ALA A 16 5.07 40.95 -5.27
N LEU A 17 3.86 40.78 -5.82
CA LEU A 17 2.96 39.67 -5.49
C LEU A 17 3.60 38.33 -5.83
N LEU A 18 4.14 38.18 -7.04
CA LEU A 18 4.82 36.96 -7.48
C LEU A 18 5.99 36.59 -6.56
N ARG A 19 6.77 37.57 -6.13
CA ARG A 19 7.85 37.36 -5.16
C ARG A 19 7.32 36.89 -3.81
N ALA A 20 6.34 37.59 -3.24
CA ALA A 20 5.75 37.21 -1.96
C ALA A 20 5.09 35.83 -2.00
N GLU A 21 4.44 35.45 -3.09
CA GLU A 21 3.88 34.11 -3.29
C GLU A 21 4.97 33.04 -3.34
N SER A 22 6.08 33.30 -4.03
CA SER A 22 7.22 32.38 -4.09
C SER A 22 7.90 32.20 -2.73
N GLU A 23 8.08 33.30 -1.98
CA GLU A 23 8.65 33.28 -0.62
C GLU A 23 7.72 32.53 0.33
N ARG A 24 6.41 32.78 0.24
CA ARG A 24 5.40 32.06 1.04
C ARG A 24 5.44 30.57 0.75
N ALA A 25 5.51 30.15 -0.51
CA ALA A 25 5.58 28.74 -0.88
C ALA A 25 6.84 28.07 -0.28
N ALA A 26 8.00 28.73 -0.38
CA ALA A 26 9.24 28.22 0.19
C ALA A 26 9.17 28.05 1.72
N VAL A 27 8.60 29.03 2.44
CA VAL A 27 8.39 28.95 3.90
C VAL A 27 7.39 27.85 4.26
N GLN A 28 6.31 27.70 3.49
CA GLN A 28 5.33 26.63 3.72
C GLN A 28 5.95 25.24 3.54
N ASP A 29 6.78 25.06 2.52
CA ASP A 29 7.48 23.78 2.31
C ASP A 29 8.47 23.49 3.44
N TYR A 30 9.21 24.50 3.91
CA TYR A 30 10.08 24.34 5.08
C TYR A 30 9.30 24.00 6.36
N SER A 31 8.16 24.65 6.61
CA SER A 31 7.29 24.34 7.75
C SER A 31 6.80 22.90 7.70
N ARG A 32 6.32 22.43 6.54
CA ARG A 32 5.87 21.04 6.36
C ARG A 32 6.98 20.03 6.65
N LEU A 33 8.22 20.33 6.26
CA LEU A 33 9.36 19.46 6.58
C LEU A 33 9.63 19.43 8.09
N CYS A 34 9.58 20.58 8.76
CA CYS A 34 9.73 20.64 10.22
C CYS A 34 8.61 19.87 10.92
N ASP A 35 7.35 20.06 10.52
CA ASP A 35 6.18 19.37 11.04
C ASP A 35 6.29 17.85 10.84
N ALA A 36 6.78 17.43 9.68
CA ALA A 36 7.03 16.02 9.40
C ALA A 36 8.10 15.43 10.32
N VAL A 37 9.16 16.18 10.65
CA VAL A 37 10.24 15.75 11.55
C VAL A 37 9.75 15.59 12.99
N ILE A 38 8.91 16.51 13.48
CA ILE A 38 8.36 16.45 14.84
C ILE A 38 7.10 15.57 14.94
N SER A 39 6.65 15.00 13.82
CA SER A 39 5.42 14.19 13.76
C SER A 39 5.44 13.07 14.80
N PRO A 40 4.38 12.93 15.62
CA PRO A 40 4.30 11.89 16.66
C PRO A 40 4.52 10.48 16.12
N VAL A 41 4.14 10.22 14.86
CA VAL A 41 4.28 8.90 14.22
C VAL A 41 5.73 8.45 14.10
N ARG A 42 6.69 9.39 14.02
CA ARG A 42 8.12 9.07 13.98
C ARG A 42 8.67 8.66 15.35
N ARG A 43 7.99 9.01 16.43
CA ARG A 43 8.36 8.68 17.81
C ARG A 43 7.77 7.36 18.28
N LEU A 44 6.87 6.77 17.51
CA LEU A 44 6.28 5.48 17.85
C LEU A 44 7.37 4.39 17.84
N PRO A 45 7.36 3.47 18.82
CA PRO A 45 8.16 2.26 18.78
C PRO A 45 7.85 1.42 17.53
N SER A 46 8.80 0.60 17.11
CA SER A 46 8.65 -0.23 15.91
C SER A 46 7.50 -1.23 16.05
N GLU A 47 7.27 -1.74 17.25
CA GLU A 47 6.20 -2.67 17.59
C GLU A 47 4.82 -2.05 17.34
N ILE A 48 4.64 -0.79 17.74
CA ILE A 48 3.38 -0.06 17.54
C ILE A 48 3.16 0.26 16.07
N LEU A 49 4.23 0.60 15.33
CA LEU A 49 4.13 0.79 13.89
C LEU A 49 3.74 -0.51 13.17
N VAL A 50 4.37 -1.63 13.54
CA VAL A 50 4.03 -2.95 12.98
C VAL A 50 2.59 -3.33 13.29
N GLU A 51 2.10 -3.10 14.52
CA GLU A 51 0.69 -3.34 14.87
C GLU A 51 -0.25 -2.51 14.00
N ILE A 52 0.05 -1.21 13.83
CA ILE A 52 -0.71 -0.33 12.94
C ILE A 52 -0.68 -0.86 11.50
N PHE A 53 0.48 -1.32 11.01
CA PHE A 53 0.62 -1.88 9.66
C PHE A 53 -0.19 -3.16 9.47
N GLY A 54 -0.34 -3.97 10.53
CA GLY A 54 -1.20 -5.15 10.54
C GLY A 54 -2.66 -4.84 10.18
N HIS A 55 -3.17 -3.65 10.52
CA HIS A 55 -4.53 -3.27 10.13
C HIS A 55 -4.73 -3.07 8.63
N PHE A 56 -3.65 -2.80 7.88
CA PHE A 56 -3.71 -2.71 6.42
C PHE A 56 -3.77 -4.09 5.75
N THR A 57 -3.38 -5.15 6.47
CA THR A 57 -3.46 -6.54 5.99
C THR A 57 -4.83 -7.15 6.30
N THR A 58 -5.45 -6.76 7.41
CA THR A 58 -6.77 -7.26 7.85
C THR A 58 -7.96 -6.52 7.25
N ALA A 59 -7.77 -5.38 6.57
CA ALA A 59 -8.87 -4.61 5.99
C ALA A 59 -9.62 -5.31 4.83
N LEU A 60 -9.21 -6.52 4.47
CA LEU A 60 -9.88 -7.41 3.52
C LEU A 60 -11.01 -8.26 4.15
N HIS A 61 -11.06 -8.34 5.50
CA HIS A 61 -12.07 -9.08 6.28
C HIS A 61 -13.48 -8.46 6.31
N TRP A 62 -13.85 -7.57 5.36
CA TRP A 62 -15.23 -7.11 5.20
C TRP A 62 -15.86 -7.75 3.94
N PRO A 63 -16.35 -9.02 4.04
CA PRO A 63 -16.98 -9.76 2.94
C PRO A 63 -18.03 -8.94 2.16
N TRP A 64 -18.76 -8.10 2.88
CA TRP A 64 -19.84 -7.24 2.35
C TRP A 64 -19.35 -6.12 1.42
N LEU A 65 -18.11 -5.63 1.58
CA LEU A 65 -17.53 -4.62 0.67
C LEU A 65 -16.93 -5.27 -0.58
N ASN A 66 -16.47 -6.52 -0.46
CA ASN A 66 -15.91 -7.29 -1.58
C ASN A 66 -16.96 -7.78 -2.57
N PHE A 67 -18.23 -7.91 -2.16
CA PHE A 67 -19.34 -8.26 -3.06
C PHE A 67 -19.60 -7.20 -4.15
N LEU A 68 -19.20 -5.94 -3.94
CA LEU A 68 -19.35 -4.86 -4.91
C LEU A 68 -18.09 -4.62 -5.76
N ARG A 69 -16.98 -5.33 -5.51
CA ARG A 69 -15.72 -5.19 -6.27
C ARG A 69 -15.74 -6.06 -7.52
N SER A 70 -15.28 -5.46 -8.63
CA SER A 70 -15.57 -5.86 -10.00
C SER A 70 -14.96 -7.21 -10.43
N VAL A 71 -15.42 -7.72 -11.57
CA VAL A 71 -15.06 -9.02 -12.17
C VAL A 71 -13.66 -9.02 -12.83
N ILE A 72 -12.67 -8.28 -12.31
CA ILE A 72 -11.41 -7.99 -13.03
C ILE A 72 -10.18 -8.61 -12.33
N ILE A 73 -9.32 -9.29 -13.09
CA ILE A 73 -8.07 -9.95 -12.63
C ILE A 73 -7.10 -8.97 -11.95
N GLU A 74 -7.06 -7.71 -12.38
CA GLU A 74 -6.23 -6.66 -11.78
C GLU A 74 -6.53 -6.45 -10.29
N GLU A 75 -7.77 -6.68 -9.86
CA GLU A 75 -8.18 -6.56 -8.46
C GLU A 75 -7.52 -7.64 -7.60
N GLU A 76 -7.43 -8.87 -8.11
CA GLU A 76 -6.75 -9.98 -7.42
C GLU A 76 -5.25 -9.76 -7.31
N MET A 77 -4.60 -9.29 -8.38
CA MET A 77 -3.18 -8.93 -8.29
C MET A 77 -2.92 -7.92 -7.18
N ARG A 78 -3.80 -6.91 -7.02
CA ARG A 78 -3.67 -5.90 -5.96
C ARG A 78 -3.90 -6.47 -4.58
N ARG A 79 -4.85 -7.41 -4.44
CA ARG A 79 -5.13 -8.12 -3.17
C ARG A 79 -3.96 -9.00 -2.78
N VAL A 80 -3.52 -9.91 -3.65
CA VAL A 80 -2.39 -10.81 -3.40
C VAL A 80 -1.11 -10.02 -3.11
N ALA A 81 -0.83 -8.95 -3.87
CA ALA A 81 0.35 -8.11 -3.65
C ALA A 81 0.34 -7.34 -2.32
N ASN A 82 -0.83 -7.24 -1.66
CA ASN A 82 -1.05 -6.37 -0.51
C ASN A 82 -0.61 -4.92 -0.79
N VAL A 83 -1.22 -4.31 -1.81
CA VAL A 83 -0.83 -2.98 -2.32
C VAL A 83 -0.93 -1.89 -1.25
N ASP A 84 -1.85 -2.02 -0.30
CA ASP A 84 -2.00 -1.03 0.77
C ASP A 84 -0.83 -1.09 1.76
N LEU A 85 -0.36 -2.30 2.12
CA LEU A 85 0.88 -2.47 2.88
C LEU A 85 2.11 -1.97 2.10
N LEU A 86 2.16 -2.20 0.79
CA LEU A 86 3.23 -1.65 -0.07
C LEU A 86 3.21 -0.12 -0.16
N ARG A 87 2.04 0.51 -0.12
CA ARG A 87 1.92 1.98 -0.05
C ARG A 87 2.46 2.52 1.26
N VAL A 88 2.19 1.85 2.37
CA VAL A 88 2.77 2.17 3.68
C VAL A 88 4.30 2.08 3.63
N ALA A 89 4.85 1.06 2.97
CA ALA A 89 6.29 0.90 2.81
C ALA A 89 6.96 2.03 2.02
N GLN A 90 6.22 2.87 1.27
CA GLN A 90 6.77 3.97 0.49
C GLN A 90 6.93 5.28 1.28
N VAL A 91 6.43 5.34 2.52
CA VAL A 91 6.41 6.59 3.30
C VAL A 91 7.81 7.07 3.69
N CYS A 92 8.64 6.17 4.22
CA CYS A 92 10.04 6.46 4.55
C CYS A 92 10.87 5.16 4.67
N PRO A 93 12.22 5.23 4.64
CA PRO A 93 13.07 4.05 4.75
C PRO A 93 12.78 3.17 5.98
N ARG A 94 12.50 3.79 7.13
CA ARG A 94 12.14 3.05 8.36
C ARG A 94 10.87 2.22 8.18
N TRP A 95 9.85 2.77 7.51
CA TRP A 95 8.59 2.05 7.29
C TRP A 95 8.79 0.93 6.26
N HIS A 96 9.61 1.18 5.24
CA HIS A 96 10.00 0.16 4.28
C HIS A 96 10.67 -1.03 4.97
N GLU A 97 11.66 -0.78 5.82
CA GLU A 97 12.38 -1.80 6.58
C GLU A 97 11.45 -2.60 7.49
N LEU A 98 10.54 -1.93 8.20
CA LEU A 98 9.57 -2.63 9.06
C LEU A 98 8.60 -3.49 8.26
N VAL A 99 8.06 -2.97 7.15
CA VAL A 99 7.13 -3.72 6.30
C VAL A 99 7.83 -4.94 5.67
N MET A 100 9.01 -4.75 5.08
CA MET A 100 9.72 -5.84 4.39
C MET A 100 10.38 -6.82 5.36
N GLY A 101 10.79 -6.35 6.54
CA GLY A 101 11.50 -7.12 7.56
C GLY A 101 10.61 -7.83 8.57
N THR A 102 9.29 -7.64 8.52
CA THR A 102 8.34 -8.27 9.44
C THR A 102 7.48 -9.32 8.73
N PRO A 103 7.81 -10.62 8.83
CA PRO A 103 7.13 -11.65 8.06
C PRO A 103 5.65 -11.85 8.43
N SER A 104 5.25 -11.52 9.67
CA SER A 104 3.85 -11.63 10.09
C SER A 104 2.90 -10.72 9.30
N LEU A 105 3.39 -9.59 8.76
CA LEU A 105 2.61 -8.69 7.90
C LEU A 105 2.29 -9.30 6.52
N TRP A 106 3.00 -10.36 6.13
CA TRP A 106 2.80 -11.08 4.87
C TRP A 106 2.14 -12.44 5.05
N SER A 107 1.62 -12.71 6.25
CA SER A 107 1.10 -14.02 6.64
C SER A 107 -0.43 -14.10 6.72
N CYS A 108 -1.13 -13.13 6.15
CA CYS A 108 -2.58 -13.17 5.95
C CYS A 108 -2.84 -13.00 4.46
N ILE A 109 -3.41 -14.02 3.82
CA ILE A 109 -3.64 -14.04 2.37
C ILE A 109 -5.08 -14.44 2.09
N GLU A 110 -5.80 -13.61 1.33
CA GLU A 110 -7.11 -13.93 0.79
C GLU A 110 -7.01 -14.13 -0.73
N LEU A 111 -7.64 -15.19 -1.22
CA LEU A 111 -7.62 -15.59 -2.63
C LEU A 111 -9.05 -15.78 -3.14
N ASP A 112 -9.40 -15.11 -4.24
CA ASP A 112 -10.60 -15.42 -5.00
C ASP A 112 -10.27 -16.30 -6.19
N LEU A 113 -10.37 -17.62 -6.01
CA LEU A 113 -10.05 -18.60 -7.05
C LEU A 113 -10.97 -18.50 -8.27
N CYS A 114 -12.13 -17.84 -8.18
CA CYS A 114 -12.98 -17.58 -9.36
C CYS A 114 -12.28 -16.71 -10.42
N LYS A 115 -11.25 -15.95 -10.02
CA LYS A 115 -10.50 -15.04 -10.89
C LYS A 115 -9.23 -15.66 -11.47
N TRP A 116 -8.90 -16.88 -11.05
CA TRP A 116 -7.76 -17.64 -11.55
C TRP A 116 -8.27 -18.50 -12.72
N THR A 117 -8.53 -17.86 -13.86
CA THR A 117 -9.17 -18.52 -15.03
C THR A 117 -8.17 -19.05 -16.05
N ALA A 118 -6.88 -18.76 -15.89
CA ALA A 118 -5.77 -19.30 -16.67
C ALA A 118 -4.53 -19.43 -15.78
N PRO A 119 -3.51 -20.22 -16.16
CA PRO A 119 -2.22 -20.23 -15.46
C PRO A 119 -1.47 -18.92 -15.73
N ASP A 120 -1.96 -17.82 -15.14
CA ASP A 120 -1.24 -16.56 -15.11
C ASP A 120 0.00 -16.76 -14.23
N SER A 121 1.13 -16.93 -14.90
CA SER A 121 2.43 -17.13 -14.26
C SER A 121 2.82 -15.93 -13.40
N SER A 122 2.31 -14.74 -13.70
CA SER A 122 2.58 -13.52 -12.95
C SER A 122 1.90 -13.54 -11.59
N LEU A 123 0.63 -13.96 -11.53
CA LEU A 123 -0.13 -14.04 -10.29
C LEU A 123 0.39 -15.18 -9.39
N LEU A 124 0.78 -16.32 -9.97
CA LEU A 124 1.47 -17.40 -9.24
C LEU A 124 2.83 -16.95 -8.68
N LEU A 125 3.63 -16.23 -9.49
CA LEU A 125 4.92 -15.70 -9.04
C LEU A 125 4.74 -14.67 -7.91
N LEU A 126 3.73 -13.83 -8.03
CA LEU A 126 3.38 -12.85 -7.01
C LEU A 126 2.96 -13.53 -5.70
N LEU A 127 2.06 -14.52 -5.77
CA LEU A 127 1.64 -15.31 -4.61
C LEU A 127 2.84 -15.97 -3.94
N LYS A 128 3.72 -16.61 -4.72
CA LYS A 128 4.96 -17.19 -4.20
C LYS A 128 5.83 -16.14 -3.49
N THR A 129 6.01 -14.97 -4.11
CA THR A 129 6.81 -13.88 -3.53
C THR A 129 6.24 -13.42 -2.18
N VAL A 130 4.92 -13.35 -2.06
CA VAL A 130 4.22 -12.96 -0.82
C VAL A 130 4.36 -14.04 0.24
N LEU A 131 4.17 -15.32 -0.13
CA LEU A 131 4.37 -16.46 0.76
C LEU A 131 5.82 -16.53 1.30
N ASP A 132 6.79 -16.28 0.43
CA ASP A 132 8.22 -16.25 0.77
C ASP A 132 8.54 -15.10 1.76
N ARG A 133 7.95 -13.91 1.56
CA ARG A 133 8.06 -12.80 2.53
C ARG A 133 7.48 -13.14 3.90
N GLY A 134 6.44 -13.98 3.95
CA GLY A 134 5.88 -14.48 5.20
C GLY A 134 6.82 -15.40 6.00
N GLY A 135 7.92 -15.87 5.40
CA GLY A 135 8.98 -16.60 6.10
C GLY A 135 8.47 -17.84 6.84
N ASN A 136 8.67 -17.89 8.16
CA ASN A 136 8.16 -18.96 9.04
C ASN A 136 6.95 -18.51 9.89
N SER A 137 6.40 -17.33 9.64
CA SER A 137 5.24 -16.86 10.41
C SER A 137 4.00 -17.71 10.10
N PRO A 138 3.14 -17.95 11.11
CA PRO A 138 1.91 -18.71 10.91
C PRO A 138 1.00 -18.00 9.89
N LEU A 139 0.51 -18.76 8.93
CA LEU A 139 -0.23 -18.30 7.76
C LEU A 139 -1.73 -18.44 8.01
N ASP A 140 -2.46 -17.35 7.84
CA ASP A 140 -3.92 -17.30 7.80
C ASP A 140 -4.36 -17.17 6.33
N LEU A 141 -5.20 -18.11 5.89
CA LEU A 141 -5.69 -18.19 4.53
C LEU A 141 -7.21 -17.98 4.51
N GLY A 142 -7.68 -17.18 3.55
CA GLY A 142 -9.10 -17.11 3.17
C GLY A 142 -9.23 -17.47 1.70
N ILE A 143 -10.03 -18.48 1.37
CA ILE A 143 -10.18 -18.95 0.00
C ILE A 143 -11.65 -18.87 -0.41
N ILE A 144 -11.93 -18.07 -1.45
CA ILE A 144 -13.21 -18.07 -2.14
C ILE A 144 -13.10 -19.04 -3.32
N TRP A 145 -13.93 -20.08 -3.30
CA TRP A 145 -13.92 -21.13 -4.31
C TRP A 145 -14.77 -20.75 -5.52
N GLY A 146 -14.26 -21.04 -6.71
CA GLY A 146 -14.96 -20.89 -7.98
C GLY A 146 -14.95 -22.18 -8.80
N GLU A 147 -15.88 -22.28 -9.75
CA GLU A 147 -15.96 -23.39 -10.69
C GLU A 147 -14.87 -23.23 -11.78
N GLY A 148 -13.64 -23.68 -11.53
CA GLY A 148 -12.53 -23.55 -12.48
C GLY A 148 -11.36 -24.53 -12.26
N ASP A 149 -10.71 -24.93 -13.36
CA ASP A 149 -9.65 -25.96 -13.43
C ASP A 149 -8.23 -25.45 -13.08
N ALA A 150 -8.01 -24.12 -13.13
CA ALA A 150 -6.69 -23.53 -12.83
C ALA A 150 -6.36 -23.50 -11.32
N THR A 151 -7.24 -24.05 -10.48
CA THR A 151 -7.10 -24.15 -9.02
C THR A 151 -5.97 -25.10 -8.61
N SER A 152 -5.66 -26.12 -9.41
CA SER A 152 -4.68 -27.16 -9.08
C SER A 152 -3.28 -26.62 -8.72
N ARG A 153 -2.67 -25.78 -9.57
CA ARG A 153 -1.32 -25.24 -9.33
C ARG A 153 -1.24 -24.27 -8.15
N VAL A 154 -2.31 -23.51 -7.93
CA VAL A 154 -2.40 -22.58 -6.79
C VAL A 154 -2.44 -23.39 -5.49
N LEU A 155 -3.28 -24.42 -5.47
CA LEU A 155 -3.41 -25.31 -4.31
C LEU A 155 -2.12 -26.11 -4.06
N GLU A 156 -1.44 -26.59 -5.10
CA GLU A 156 -0.13 -27.23 -4.98
C GLU A 156 0.91 -26.29 -4.35
N LEU A 157 0.95 -25.03 -4.81
CA LEU A 157 1.82 -24.02 -4.23
C LEU A 157 1.47 -23.77 -2.75
N LEU A 158 0.19 -23.52 -2.43
CA LEU A 158 -0.24 -23.30 -1.06
C LEU A 158 0.07 -24.51 -0.16
N ALA A 159 -0.17 -25.73 -0.65
CA ALA A 159 0.10 -26.97 0.07
C ALA A 159 1.59 -27.15 0.41
N SER A 160 2.50 -26.61 -0.42
CA SER A 160 3.94 -26.61 -0.11
C SER A 160 4.29 -25.77 1.13
N TYR A 161 3.43 -24.81 1.52
CA TYR A 161 3.56 -24.00 2.74
C TYR A 161 2.61 -24.46 3.86
N SER A 162 1.94 -25.61 3.72
CA SER A 162 0.93 -26.13 4.66
C SER A 162 1.36 -26.22 6.12
N ARG A 163 2.66 -26.45 6.36
CA ARG A 163 3.23 -26.51 7.73
C ARG A 163 3.08 -25.21 8.52
N ARG A 164 2.87 -24.09 7.84
CA ARG A 164 2.68 -22.77 8.45
C ARG A 164 1.21 -22.45 8.71
N TRP A 165 0.27 -23.21 8.18
CA TRP A 165 -1.15 -22.86 8.23
C TRP A 165 -1.67 -22.86 9.67
N ARG A 166 -2.38 -21.80 10.03
CA ARG A 166 -3.01 -21.61 11.34
C ARG A 166 -4.53 -21.51 11.22
N HIS A 167 -5.01 -20.68 10.29
CA HIS A 167 -6.42 -20.58 9.92
C HIS A 167 -6.56 -20.75 8.40
N VAL A 168 -7.56 -21.51 7.95
CA VAL A 168 -7.86 -21.81 6.54
C VAL A 168 -9.36 -21.83 6.34
#